data_AF-A0A7V4PLL6-F1
#
_entry.id   AF-A0A7V4PLL6-F1
#
_cell.length_a   1.000
_cell.length_b   1.000
_cell.length_c   1.000
_cell.angle_alpha   90.00
_cell.angle_beta   90.00
_cell.angle_gamma   90.00
#
_symmetry.space_group_name_H-M   'P 1'
#
loop_
_entity.id
_entity.type
_entity.pdbx_description
1 polymer ?
#
loop_
_entity_poly.entity_id
_entity_poly.type
_entity_poly.pdbx_seq_one_letter_code
_entity_poly.pdbx_strand_id
1 'polypeptide(L)'
;MEEKSGNIKKRWITDWWPNRLNLKVLRQNCSHSNPYGADYHYPKEFESLNLSEVKKDLKELMTHSQDWWPADFGHYGPLFIRLAWHSAGSYRIYDGRGGARTGDLRFPPRIDWPDNISLDKAIRLLWPIKQKYGRKLSWADLIILAGNVALESMGVKTIGFGGGREDIWEPDEGPDWGPEQEMLSGKRRFKEGELEKPFAATEMGLIYVNPEGPEGNPDPVASAKQIRVAFERMGMNDEETVALVAGGHAFGK
;
A
#
# COMPACT_ATOMS: atom_id res chain seq x y z
N MET A 1 37.94 -10.09 -28.90
CA MET A 1 37.40 -9.65 -27.59
C MET A 1 36.05 -9.04 -27.88
N GLU A 2 34.97 -9.81 -27.75
CA GLU A 2 33.62 -9.28 -27.86
C GLU A 2 33.31 -8.51 -26.59
N GLU A 3 33.24 -7.18 -26.69
CA GLU A 3 32.57 -6.36 -25.67
C GLU A 3 31.14 -6.88 -25.57
N LYS A 4 30.82 -7.53 -24.45
CA LYS A 4 29.43 -7.78 -24.07
C LYS A 4 28.74 -6.42 -24.09
N SER A 5 27.81 -6.24 -25.04
CA SER A 5 26.95 -5.08 -25.09
C SER A 5 26.10 -5.07 -23.81
N GLY A 6 26.64 -4.48 -22.74
CA GLY A 6 25.90 -4.22 -21.52
C GLY A 6 24.67 -3.43 -21.92
N ASN A 7 23.50 -3.85 -21.42
CA ASN A 7 22.22 -3.22 -21.72
C ASN A 7 22.36 -1.70 -21.61
N ILE A 8 22.35 -0.98 -22.74
CA ILE A 8 22.51 0.47 -22.75
C ILE A 8 21.23 1.05 -22.15
N LYS A 9 21.28 1.39 -20.86
CA LYS A 9 20.14 1.99 -20.16
C LYS A 9 19.80 3.32 -20.82
N LYS A 10 18.55 3.48 -21.23
CA LYS A 10 18.01 4.76 -21.70
C LYS A 10 18.28 5.83 -20.62
N ARG A 11 18.97 6.91 -21.00
CA ARG A 11 19.18 8.07 -20.12
C ARG A 11 17.99 9.02 -20.19
N TRP A 12 17.56 9.51 -19.04
CA TRP A 12 16.51 10.52 -18.91
C TRP A 12 17.12 11.88 -18.60
N ILE A 13 16.35 12.95 -18.79
CA ILE A 13 16.79 14.33 -18.51
C ILE A 13 17.25 14.51 -17.06
N THR A 14 16.68 13.77 -16.12
CA THR A 14 17.03 13.78 -14.70
C THR A 14 18.40 13.16 -14.41
N ASP A 15 18.92 12.30 -15.29
CA ASP A 15 20.27 11.74 -15.14
C ASP A 15 21.36 12.80 -15.41
N TRP A 16 21.04 13.81 -16.25
CA TRP A 16 21.95 14.89 -16.63
C TRP A 16 21.75 16.14 -15.77
N TRP A 17 20.50 16.44 -15.42
CA TRP A 17 20.12 17.60 -14.60
C TRP A 17 19.30 17.14 -13.38
N PRO A 18 19.95 16.55 -12.35
CA PRO A 18 19.24 15.96 -11.22
C PRO A 18 18.45 16.98 -10.39
N ASN A 19 18.90 18.24 -10.34
CA ASN A 19 18.27 19.30 -9.56
C ASN A 19 17.25 20.14 -10.36
N ARG A 20 16.86 19.69 -11.56
CA ARG A 20 15.86 20.41 -12.37
C ARG A 20 14.49 20.33 -11.71
N LEU A 21 13.70 21.40 -11.84
CA LEU A 21 12.31 21.39 -11.38
C LEU A 21 11.49 20.32 -12.13
N ASN A 22 10.82 19.43 -11.37
CA ASN A 22 9.93 18.42 -11.95
C ASN A 22 8.52 19.00 -12.13
N LEU A 23 8.18 19.43 -13.35
CA LEU A 23 6.84 19.93 -13.68
C LEU A 23 5.82 18.82 -14.00
N LYS A 24 6.22 17.54 -14.07
CA LYS A 24 5.31 16.44 -14.43
C LYS A 24 4.21 16.24 -13.39
N VAL A 25 4.54 16.40 -12.11
CA VAL A 25 3.59 16.27 -10.99
C VAL A 25 2.38 17.20 -11.10
N LEU A 26 2.49 18.33 -11.83
CA LEU A 26 1.40 19.26 -12.04
C LEU A 26 0.37 18.80 -13.10
N ARG A 27 0.69 17.74 -13.85
CA ARG A 27 -0.15 17.17 -14.91
C ARG A 27 -0.48 15.70 -14.67
N GLN A 28 -0.04 15.14 -13.56
CA GLN A 28 -0.24 13.74 -13.23
C GLN A 28 -1.73 13.46 -13.02
N ASN A 29 -2.16 12.25 -13.38
CA ASN A 29 -3.55 11.80 -13.31
C ASN A 29 -4.53 12.76 -14.02
N CYS A 30 -4.09 13.37 -15.13
CA CYS A 30 -4.99 14.21 -15.93
C CYS A 30 -6.16 13.38 -16.48
N SER A 31 -7.25 14.06 -16.87
CA SER A 31 -8.47 13.40 -17.37
C SER A 31 -8.23 12.45 -18.55
N HIS A 32 -7.20 12.71 -19.37
CA HIS A 32 -6.83 11.86 -20.51
C HIS A 32 -6.16 10.54 -20.11
N SER A 33 -5.64 10.42 -18.88
CA SER A 33 -5.06 9.18 -18.37
C SER A 33 -6.12 8.16 -17.96
N ASN A 34 -7.39 8.56 -17.82
CA ASN A 34 -8.49 7.69 -17.46
C ASN A 34 -9.07 6.97 -18.69
N PRO A 35 -8.96 5.62 -18.79
CA PRO A 35 -9.45 4.86 -19.94
C PRO A 35 -10.98 4.80 -20.03
N TYR A 36 -11.72 5.20 -18.99
CA TYR A 36 -13.17 5.23 -19.01
C TYR A 36 -13.76 6.52 -19.62
N GLY A 37 -12.91 7.48 -19.98
CA GLY A 37 -13.32 8.74 -20.61
C GLY A 37 -13.75 9.81 -19.61
N ALA A 38 -13.96 11.03 -20.13
CA ALA A 38 -14.24 12.22 -19.32
C ALA A 38 -15.60 12.21 -18.61
N ASP A 39 -16.57 11.45 -19.14
CA ASP A 39 -17.94 11.37 -18.60
C ASP A 39 -18.08 10.29 -17.50
N TYR A 40 -17.01 9.56 -17.21
CA TYR A 40 -17.01 8.53 -16.18
C TYR A 40 -16.97 9.14 -14.78
N HIS A 41 -17.90 8.71 -13.92
CA HIS A 41 -18.00 9.15 -12.53
C HIS A 41 -18.09 7.95 -11.59
N TYR A 42 -16.99 7.63 -10.92
CA TYR A 42 -16.90 6.43 -10.09
C TYR A 42 -17.92 6.38 -8.94
N PRO A 43 -18.20 7.46 -8.17
CA PRO A 43 -19.19 7.40 -7.11
C PRO A 43 -20.56 6.90 -7.57
N LYS A 44 -21.02 7.34 -8.75
CA LYS A 44 -22.29 6.89 -9.36
C LYS A 44 -22.25 5.41 -9.77
N GLU A 45 -21.13 4.96 -10.31
CA GLU A 45 -20.96 3.55 -10.69
C GLU A 45 -20.92 2.64 -9.45
N PHE A 46 -20.24 3.08 -8.39
CA PHE A 46 -20.17 2.39 -7.11
C PHE A 46 -21.54 2.32 -6.39
N GLU A 47 -22.35 3.38 -6.44
CA GLU A 47 -23.72 3.36 -5.89
C GLU A 47 -24.60 2.27 -6.53
N SER A 48 -24.34 1.93 -7.80
CA SER A 48 -25.05 0.86 -8.51
C SER A 48 -24.51 -0.55 -8.25
N LEU A 49 -23.47 -0.69 -7.42
CA LEU A 49 -22.80 -1.96 -7.13
C LEU A 49 -23.57 -2.73 -6.05
N ASN A 50 -23.82 -4.01 -6.29
CA ASN A 50 -24.36 -4.90 -5.26
C ASN A 50 -23.25 -5.29 -4.27
N LEU A 51 -23.01 -4.45 -3.27
CA LEU A 51 -21.93 -4.66 -2.29
C LEU A 51 -22.05 -5.99 -1.53
N SER A 52 -23.27 -6.45 -1.26
CA SER A 52 -23.52 -7.73 -0.60
C SER A 52 -23.03 -8.92 -1.44
N GLU A 53 -23.18 -8.84 -2.77
CA GLU A 53 -22.67 -9.85 -3.70
C GLU A 53 -21.14 -9.84 -3.76
N VAL A 54 -20.52 -8.65 -3.80
CA VAL A 54 -19.05 -8.51 -3.76
C VAL A 54 -18.50 -9.12 -2.48
N LYS A 55 -19.12 -8.83 -1.32
CA LYS A 55 -18.73 -9.41 -0.04
C LYS A 55 -18.88 -10.94 -0.02
N LYS A 56 -19.93 -11.49 -0.67
CA LYS A 56 -20.12 -12.94 -0.79
C LYS A 56 -18.99 -13.57 -1.61
N ASP A 57 -18.69 -13.01 -2.78
CA ASP A 57 -17.63 -13.52 -3.66
C ASP A 57 -16.26 -13.45 -2.97
N LEU A 58 -15.99 -12.37 -2.21
CA LEU A 58 -14.77 -12.24 -1.40
C LEU A 58 -14.65 -13.34 -0.34
N LYS A 59 -15.75 -13.66 0.37
CA LYS A 59 -15.75 -14.76 1.36
C LYS A 59 -15.48 -16.12 0.71
N GLU A 60 -16.10 -16.38 -0.44
CA GLU A 60 -15.86 -17.63 -1.19
C GLU A 60 -14.41 -17.74 -1.63
N LEU A 61 -13.86 -16.67 -2.21
CA LEU A 61 -12.47 -16.59 -2.64
C LEU A 61 -11.49 -16.87 -1.50
N MET A 62 -11.76 -16.32 -0.31
CA MET A 62 -10.85 -16.45 0.83
C MET A 62 -10.58 -17.89 1.23
N THR A 63 -11.51 -18.81 0.99
CA THR A 63 -11.37 -20.25 1.29
C THR A 63 -11.11 -21.10 0.04
N HIS A 64 -10.95 -20.49 -1.13
CA HIS A 64 -10.68 -21.18 -2.39
C HIS A 64 -9.20 -21.06 -2.77
N SER A 65 -8.37 -21.85 -2.08
CA SER A 65 -6.91 -21.88 -2.28
C SER A 65 -6.52 -22.13 -3.74
N GLN A 66 -5.47 -21.44 -4.19
CA GLN A 66 -4.87 -21.54 -5.51
C GLN A 66 -3.51 -22.22 -5.43
N ASP A 67 -3.22 -23.15 -6.34
CA ASP A 67 -1.96 -23.91 -6.30
C ASP A 67 -0.69 -23.04 -6.45
N TRP A 68 -0.79 -21.95 -7.21
CA TRP A 68 0.33 -21.02 -7.43
C TRP A 68 0.62 -20.11 -6.22
N TRP A 69 -0.30 -20.05 -5.27
CA TRP A 69 -0.10 -19.36 -3.99
C TRP A 69 -1.00 -19.95 -2.91
N PRO A 70 -0.67 -21.12 -2.33
CA PRO A 70 -1.57 -21.82 -1.41
C PRO A 70 -1.97 -20.97 -0.20
N ALA A 71 -3.23 -21.06 0.20
CA ALA A 71 -3.74 -20.32 1.36
C ALA A 71 -3.21 -20.93 2.66
N ASP A 72 -2.52 -20.13 3.47
CA ASP A 72 -2.16 -20.50 4.83
C ASP A 72 -3.42 -20.89 5.61
N PHE A 73 -3.39 -22.05 6.26
CA PHE A 73 -4.52 -22.61 7.02
C PHE A 73 -5.83 -22.75 6.21
N GLY A 74 -5.73 -22.80 4.87
CA GLY A 74 -6.89 -22.84 3.98
C GLY A 74 -7.69 -21.53 3.93
N HIS A 75 -7.13 -20.40 4.38
CA HIS A 75 -7.83 -19.11 4.40
C HIS A 75 -6.90 -17.93 4.07
N TYR A 76 -7.16 -17.19 2.98
CA TYR A 76 -6.40 -15.98 2.59
C TYR A 76 -6.69 -14.72 3.44
N GLY A 77 -7.45 -14.87 4.52
CA GLY A 77 -7.98 -13.74 5.29
C GLY A 77 -6.86 -12.87 5.87
N PRO A 78 -5.89 -13.46 6.59
CA PRO A 78 -4.76 -12.71 7.13
C PRO A 78 -3.92 -12.00 6.04
N LEU A 79 -3.76 -12.62 4.87
CA LEU A 79 -3.07 -12.00 3.74
C LEU A 79 -3.80 -10.74 3.24
N PHE A 80 -5.13 -10.75 3.19
CA PHE A 80 -5.92 -9.58 2.79
C PHE A 80 -5.97 -8.50 3.87
N ILE A 81 -5.92 -8.88 5.15
CA ILE A 81 -5.74 -7.90 6.24
C ILE A 81 -4.41 -7.18 6.05
N ARG A 82 -3.31 -7.92 5.83
CA ARG A 82 -2.00 -7.32 5.53
C ARG A 82 -2.02 -6.45 4.27
N LEU A 83 -2.66 -6.92 3.18
CA LEU A 83 -2.77 -6.13 1.95
C LEU A 83 -3.47 -4.78 2.19
N ALA A 84 -4.61 -4.79 2.88
CA ALA A 84 -5.36 -3.58 3.19
C ALA A 84 -4.57 -2.65 4.14
N TRP A 85 -3.93 -3.23 5.17
CA TRP A 85 -3.04 -2.52 6.09
C TRP A 85 -1.90 -1.81 5.35
N HIS A 86 -1.16 -2.52 4.49
CA HIS A 86 -0.05 -1.95 3.73
C HIS A 86 -0.51 -0.93 2.68
N SER A 87 -1.73 -1.10 2.14
CA SER A 87 -2.32 -0.12 1.24
C SER A 87 -2.54 1.22 1.96
N ALA A 88 -3.16 1.21 3.14
CA ALA A 88 -3.42 2.41 3.94
C ALA A 88 -2.17 2.95 4.66
N GLY A 89 -1.25 2.08 5.05
CA GLY A 89 -0.12 2.40 5.93
C GLY A 89 1.01 3.20 5.30
N SER A 90 0.92 3.65 4.05
CA SER A 90 1.90 4.61 3.51
C SER A 90 1.51 6.07 3.79
N TYR A 91 0.34 6.29 4.40
CA TYR A 91 -0.20 7.62 4.66
C TYR A 91 0.70 8.42 5.61
N ARG A 92 0.78 9.74 5.41
CA ARG A 92 1.51 10.63 6.32
C ARG A 92 0.76 11.93 6.55
N ILE A 93 0.64 12.34 7.81
CA ILE A 93 -0.09 13.55 8.19
C ILE A 93 0.54 14.83 7.66
N TYR A 94 1.85 14.83 7.41
CA TYR A 94 2.59 16.05 7.11
C TYR A 94 2.16 16.69 5.77
N ASP A 95 1.94 15.88 4.75
CA ASP A 95 1.54 16.33 3.42
C ASP A 95 0.29 15.62 2.87
N GLY A 96 -0.31 14.73 3.66
CA GLY A 96 -1.51 13.98 3.29
C GLY A 96 -1.29 12.99 2.15
N ARG A 97 -0.03 12.70 1.78
CA ARG A 97 0.31 11.75 0.71
C ARG A 97 0.34 10.33 1.23
N GLY A 98 0.38 9.38 0.29
CA GLY A 98 0.23 7.96 0.56
C GLY A 98 -1.22 7.59 0.92
N GLY A 99 -1.37 6.46 1.60
CA GLY A 99 -2.65 5.88 1.93
C GLY A 99 -3.26 5.02 0.83
N ALA A 100 -4.51 4.63 1.04
CA ALA A 100 -5.24 3.70 0.17
C ALA A 100 -6.16 4.37 -0.85
N ARG A 101 -6.18 5.72 -0.89
CA ARG A 101 -7.21 6.49 -1.61
C ARG A 101 -7.28 6.19 -3.11
N THR A 102 -6.18 5.78 -3.72
CA THR A 102 -6.04 5.68 -5.18
C THR A 102 -5.66 4.29 -5.68
N GLY A 103 -5.46 3.33 -4.77
CA GLY A 103 -4.97 2.00 -5.13
C GLY A 103 -3.56 2.00 -5.72
N ASP A 104 -2.76 3.01 -5.37
CA ASP A 104 -1.38 3.23 -5.82
C ASP A 104 -0.40 2.13 -5.39
N LEU A 105 -0.73 1.34 -4.36
CA LEU A 105 0.04 0.16 -3.96
C LEU A 105 0.28 -0.81 -5.13
N ARG A 106 -0.56 -0.81 -6.17
CA ARG A 106 -0.41 -1.64 -7.37
C ARG A 106 0.69 -1.19 -8.33
N PHE A 107 1.28 -0.02 -8.09
CA PHE A 107 2.28 0.59 -8.96
C PHE A 107 3.64 0.69 -8.28
N PRO A 108 4.73 0.75 -9.06
CA PRO A 108 6.04 1.14 -8.54
C PRO A 108 6.01 2.54 -7.92
N PRO A 109 6.88 2.84 -6.94
CA PRO A 109 7.82 1.90 -6.34
C PRO A 109 7.16 0.96 -5.32
N ARG A 110 5.93 1.27 -4.88
CA ARG A 110 5.30 0.63 -3.71
C ARG A 110 5.11 -0.86 -3.86
N ILE A 111 4.63 -1.34 -5.01
CA ILE A 111 4.40 -2.78 -5.21
C ILE A 111 5.68 -3.61 -5.03
N ASP A 112 6.85 -3.02 -5.30
CA ASP A 112 8.17 -3.65 -5.24
C ASP A 112 8.94 -3.32 -3.95
N TRP A 113 8.32 -2.65 -2.99
CA TRP A 113 8.95 -2.42 -1.69
C TRP A 113 9.19 -3.75 -0.95
N PRO A 114 10.32 -3.91 -0.22
CA PRO A 114 10.58 -5.11 0.57
C PRO A 114 9.44 -5.47 1.51
N ASP A 115 8.82 -4.48 2.15
CA ASP A 115 7.72 -4.70 3.09
C ASP A 115 6.40 -5.07 2.40
N ASN A 116 6.31 -4.90 1.08
CA ASN A 116 5.16 -5.32 0.27
C ASN A 116 5.37 -6.66 -0.44
N ILE A 117 6.41 -7.41 -0.06
CA ILE A 117 6.67 -8.72 -0.65
C ILE A 117 5.44 -9.64 -0.56
N SER A 118 5.19 -10.34 -1.67
CA SER A 118 4.02 -11.22 -1.89
C SER A 118 2.65 -10.54 -1.96
N LEU A 119 2.55 -9.20 -1.80
CA LEU A 119 1.27 -8.49 -1.98
C LEU A 119 0.86 -8.38 -3.45
N ASP A 120 1.79 -8.54 -4.39
CA ASP A 120 1.52 -8.76 -5.81
C ASP A 120 0.62 -9.98 -6.03
N LYS A 121 0.84 -11.06 -5.27
CA LYS A 121 0.03 -12.29 -5.29
C LYS A 121 -1.33 -12.06 -4.67
N ALA A 122 -1.40 -11.32 -3.57
CA ALA A 122 -2.67 -10.94 -2.94
C ALA A 122 -3.56 -10.11 -3.90
N ILE A 123 -2.98 -9.12 -4.59
CA ILE A 123 -3.69 -8.36 -5.64
C ILE A 123 -4.11 -9.28 -6.78
N ARG A 124 -3.25 -10.22 -7.19
CA ARG A 124 -3.57 -11.17 -8.26
C ARG A 124 -4.75 -12.07 -7.89
N LEU A 125 -4.86 -12.52 -6.65
CA LEU A 125 -6.00 -13.31 -6.18
C LEU A 125 -7.32 -12.56 -6.38
N LEU A 126 -7.35 -11.25 -6.13
CA LEU A 126 -8.55 -10.41 -6.26
C LEU A 126 -8.98 -10.14 -7.72
N TRP A 127 -8.18 -10.55 -8.72
CA TRP A 127 -8.45 -10.27 -10.13
C TRP A 127 -9.80 -10.78 -10.66
N PRO A 128 -10.24 -12.02 -10.40
CA PRO A 128 -11.54 -12.50 -10.89
C PRO A 128 -12.71 -11.65 -10.38
N ILE A 129 -12.63 -11.17 -9.14
CA ILE A 129 -13.62 -10.26 -8.55
C ILE A 129 -13.55 -8.90 -9.27
N LYS A 130 -12.36 -8.34 -9.46
CA LYS A 130 -12.20 -7.08 -10.21
C LYS A 130 -12.76 -7.19 -11.64
N GLN A 131 -12.55 -8.32 -12.31
CA GLN A 131 -13.09 -8.57 -13.65
C GLN A 131 -14.62 -8.62 -13.65
N LYS A 132 -15.21 -9.36 -12.70
CA LYS A 132 -16.67 -9.51 -12.58
C LYS A 132 -17.38 -8.17 -12.38
N TYR A 133 -16.85 -7.31 -11.52
CA TYR A 133 -17.49 -6.03 -11.16
C TYR A 133 -17.00 -4.84 -12.01
N GLY A 134 -15.89 -5.00 -12.73
CA GLY A 134 -15.41 -4.04 -13.71
C GLY A 134 -15.23 -2.64 -13.15
N ARG A 135 -15.73 -1.64 -13.87
CA ARG A 135 -15.60 -0.22 -13.50
C ARG A 135 -16.41 0.17 -12.25
N LYS A 136 -17.42 -0.61 -11.85
CA LYS A 136 -18.23 -0.32 -10.66
C LYS A 136 -17.47 -0.50 -9.34
N LEU A 137 -16.33 -1.18 -9.38
CA LEU A 137 -15.50 -1.45 -8.22
C LEU A 137 -14.04 -1.13 -8.57
N SER A 138 -13.51 -0.07 -7.98
CA SER A 138 -12.09 0.29 -8.12
C SER A 138 -11.21 -0.73 -7.39
N TRP A 139 -9.96 -0.84 -7.79
CA TRP A 139 -8.97 -1.58 -7.02
C TRP A 139 -8.75 -0.97 -5.64
N ALA A 140 -8.75 0.36 -5.55
CA ALA A 140 -8.60 1.07 -4.29
C ALA A 140 -9.67 0.65 -3.25
N ASP A 141 -10.94 0.56 -3.65
CA ASP A 141 -12.00 0.06 -2.76
C ASP A 141 -11.94 -1.45 -2.56
N LEU A 142 -11.66 -2.24 -3.61
CA LEU A 142 -11.59 -3.69 -3.52
C LEU A 142 -10.52 -4.16 -2.54
N ILE A 143 -9.34 -3.53 -2.52
CA ILE A 143 -8.24 -3.88 -1.61
C ILE A 143 -8.67 -3.69 -0.15
N ILE A 144 -9.28 -2.55 0.19
CA ILE A 144 -9.72 -2.29 1.57
C ILE A 144 -10.94 -3.14 1.93
N LEU A 145 -11.87 -3.33 0.99
CA LEU A 145 -13.03 -4.19 1.20
C LEU A 145 -12.62 -5.65 1.46
N ALA A 146 -11.59 -6.15 0.78
CA ALA A 146 -11.05 -7.48 1.04
C ALA A 146 -10.52 -7.64 2.47
N GLY A 147 -9.81 -6.63 3.00
CA GLY A 147 -9.38 -6.62 4.40
C GLY A 147 -10.56 -6.60 5.39
N ASN A 148 -11.57 -5.76 5.14
CA ASN A 148 -12.79 -5.73 5.96
C ASN A 148 -13.54 -7.07 5.94
N VAL A 149 -13.70 -7.68 4.76
CA VAL A 149 -14.41 -8.96 4.63
C VAL A 149 -13.61 -10.09 5.27
N ALA A 150 -12.28 -10.04 5.26
CA ALA A 150 -11.43 -11.00 5.95
C ALA A 150 -11.61 -10.94 7.46
N LEU A 151 -11.65 -9.73 8.04
CA LEU A 151 -11.98 -9.54 9.45
C LEU A 151 -13.38 -10.09 9.76
N GLU A 152 -14.39 -9.75 8.95
CA GLU A 152 -15.77 -10.23 9.11
C GLU A 152 -15.89 -11.75 8.99
N SER A 153 -15.17 -12.40 8.08
CA SER A 153 -15.21 -13.85 7.88
C SER A 153 -14.55 -14.61 9.02
N MET A 154 -13.58 -13.99 9.71
CA MET A 154 -12.87 -14.56 10.86
C MET A 154 -13.45 -14.12 12.21
N GLY A 155 -14.68 -13.58 12.22
CA GLY A 155 -15.45 -13.34 13.44
C GLY A 155 -15.34 -11.93 14.04
N VAL A 156 -14.67 -10.99 13.36
CA VAL A 156 -14.57 -9.60 13.82
C VAL A 156 -15.72 -8.77 13.25
N LYS A 157 -16.45 -8.07 14.12
CA LYS A 157 -17.43 -7.07 13.68
C LYS A 157 -16.72 -5.76 13.34
N THR A 158 -16.72 -5.39 12.06
CA THR A 158 -16.16 -4.11 11.60
C THR A 158 -17.08 -2.94 11.96
N ILE A 159 -16.50 -1.74 12.13
CA ILE A 159 -17.26 -0.51 12.42
C ILE A 159 -18.10 -0.09 11.20
N GLY A 160 -17.57 -0.31 10.00
CA GLY A 160 -18.24 0.00 8.75
C GLY A 160 -17.27 -0.04 7.56
N PHE A 161 -17.79 0.27 6.38
CA PHE A 161 -17.01 0.42 5.15
C PHE A 161 -17.63 1.55 4.31
N GLY A 162 -16.78 2.46 3.82
CA GLY A 162 -17.14 3.48 2.84
C GLY A 162 -16.35 3.26 1.55
N GLY A 163 -17.07 3.19 0.42
CA GLY A 163 -16.48 3.21 -0.91
C GLY A 163 -16.35 4.62 -1.47
N GLY A 164 -15.90 4.72 -2.72
CA GLY A 164 -15.70 6.00 -3.42
C GLY A 164 -14.23 6.34 -3.70
N ARG A 165 -13.30 5.42 -3.43
CA ARG A 165 -11.88 5.58 -3.79
C ARG A 165 -11.69 5.38 -5.29
N GLU A 166 -11.29 6.42 -6.01
CA GLU A 166 -11.05 6.34 -7.46
C GLU A 166 -9.66 5.80 -7.78
N ASP A 167 -9.57 4.87 -8.73
CA ASP A 167 -8.29 4.35 -9.20
C ASP A 167 -7.50 5.41 -9.97
N ILE A 168 -6.18 5.41 -9.76
CA ILE A 168 -5.23 6.05 -10.67
C ILE A 168 -4.74 5.06 -11.73
N TRP A 169 -4.21 5.61 -12.83
CA TRP A 169 -3.83 4.88 -14.04
C TRP A 169 -2.33 4.94 -14.34
N GLU A 170 -1.57 5.64 -13.50
CA GLU A 170 -0.12 5.73 -13.53
C GLU A 170 0.43 5.80 -12.10
N PRO A 171 1.72 5.45 -11.88
CA PRO A 171 2.37 5.63 -10.59
C PRO A 171 2.29 7.07 -10.09
N ASP A 172 2.03 7.28 -8.79
CA ASP A 172 2.11 8.61 -8.17
C ASP A 172 3.58 9.03 -8.01
N GLU A 173 3.98 10.14 -8.63
CA GLU A 173 5.34 10.69 -8.58
C GLU A 173 5.43 11.86 -7.57
N GLY A 174 4.33 12.21 -6.91
CA GLY A 174 4.25 13.29 -5.94
C GLY A 174 4.93 13.02 -4.59
N PRO A 175 4.89 11.81 -4.02
CA PRO A 175 5.52 11.52 -2.73
C PRO A 175 7.05 11.51 -2.78
N ASP A 176 7.67 12.21 -1.82
CA ASP A 176 9.07 11.99 -1.44
C ASP A 176 9.14 10.92 -0.35
N TRP A 177 9.64 9.73 -0.74
CA TRP A 177 9.75 8.55 0.12
C TRP A 177 11.06 8.48 0.93
N GLY A 178 12.04 9.33 0.62
CA GLY A 178 13.29 9.37 1.37
C GLY A 178 14.54 9.56 0.51
N PRO A 179 15.64 10.02 1.14
CA PRO A 179 16.93 10.30 0.48
C PRO A 179 17.80 9.05 0.24
N GLU A 180 17.34 7.87 0.65
CA GLU A 180 18.12 6.64 0.55
C GLU A 180 18.21 6.11 -0.88
N GLN A 181 19.39 5.60 -1.23
CA GLN A 181 19.65 4.96 -2.53
C GLN A 181 19.49 3.44 -2.46
N GLU A 182 19.36 2.89 -1.25
CA GLU A 182 19.23 1.46 -0.98
C GLU A 182 17.98 1.23 -0.11
N MET A 183 17.21 0.21 -0.45
CA MET A 183 16.08 -0.23 0.38
C MET A 183 16.58 -0.77 1.73
N LEU A 184 15.72 -0.73 2.76
CA LEU A 184 16.04 -1.16 4.12
C LEU A 184 17.20 -0.39 4.77
N SER A 185 17.37 0.87 4.35
CA SER A 185 18.28 1.81 4.98
C SER A 185 17.50 3.04 5.46
N GLY A 186 17.95 3.64 6.58
CA GLY A 186 17.22 4.74 7.22
C GLY A 186 18.10 5.85 7.79
N LYS A 187 19.44 5.77 7.74
CA LYS A 187 20.28 6.76 8.44
C LYS A 187 20.09 8.20 7.95
N ARG A 188 19.80 8.38 6.66
CA ARG A 188 19.75 9.70 6.00
C ARG A 188 18.44 10.45 6.24
N ARG A 189 17.38 9.76 6.65
CA ARG A 189 16.10 10.38 7.04
C ARG A 189 16.05 10.78 8.51
N PHE A 190 17.11 10.59 9.29
CA PHE A 190 17.18 11.10 10.67
C PHE A 190 18.16 12.26 10.76
N LYS A 191 17.79 13.29 11.52
CA LYS A 191 18.64 14.42 11.87
C LYS A 191 18.57 14.64 13.36
N GLU A 192 19.73 14.69 14.02
CA GLU A 192 19.82 14.83 15.48
C GLU A 192 19.03 13.75 16.25
N GLY A 193 18.89 12.56 15.66
CA GLY A 193 18.13 11.44 16.24
C GLY A 193 16.62 11.49 16.00
N GLU A 194 16.12 12.53 15.35
CA GLU A 194 14.70 12.67 15.00
C GLU A 194 14.46 12.32 13.53
N LEU A 195 13.37 11.60 13.25
CA LEU A 195 12.95 11.32 11.87
C LEU A 195 12.61 12.65 11.19
N GLU A 196 13.20 12.97 10.04
CA GLU A 196 12.93 14.22 9.35
C GLU A 196 11.52 14.23 8.74
N LYS A 197 10.94 15.43 8.65
CA LYS A 197 9.73 15.64 7.86
C LYS A 197 10.13 15.60 6.37
N PRO A 198 9.31 14.98 5.49
CA PRO A 198 7.93 14.58 5.73
C PRO A 198 7.76 13.09 6.10
N PHE A 199 8.84 12.36 6.37
CA PHE A 199 8.84 10.88 6.48
C PHE A 199 8.09 10.36 7.70
N ALA A 200 7.46 9.20 7.56
CA ALA A 200 6.74 8.49 8.62
C ALA A 200 7.20 7.03 8.80
N ALA A 201 8.04 6.52 7.89
CA ALA A 201 8.69 5.22 8.01
C ALA A 201 10.16 5.40 8.40
N THR A 202 10.70 4.50 9.22
CA THR A 202 12.09 4.61 9.73
C THR A 202 13.14 4.10 8.76
N GLU A 203 12.75 3.36 7.73
CA GLU A 203 13.65 2.88 6.68
C GLU A 203 12.95 2.95 5.30
N MET A 204 13.76 3.05 4.24
CA MET A 204 13.28 3.08 2.86
C MET A 204 12.66 1.73 2.48
N GLY A 205 11.43 1.76 1.96
CA GLY A 205 10.72 0.56 1.52
C GLY A 205 10.02 -0.21 2.65
N LEU A 206 9.99 0.34 3.87
CA LEU A 206 9.13 -0.14 4.96
C LEU A 206 7.87 0.70 5.07
N ILE A 207 6.80 0.10 5.60
CA ILE A 207 5.55 0.81 5.90
C ILE A 207 5.74 1.70 7.13
N TYR A 208 6.22 1.15 8.26
CA TYR A 208 6.42 1.91 9.51
C TYR A 208 7.84 1.78 10.07
N VAL A 209 8.15 0.60 10.60
CA VAL A 209 9.38 0.33 11.35
C VAL A 209 9.98 -1.00 10.91
N ASN A 210 11.25 -1.19 11.23
CA ASN A 210 11.93 -2.47 11.03
C ASN A 210 11.39 -3.52 12.02
N PRO A 211 10.88 -4.67 11.54
CA PRO A 211 10.32 -5.70 12.42
C PRO A 211 11.38 -6.34 13.35
N GLU A 212 12.66 -6.24 13.01
CA GLU A 212 13.78 -6.73 13.83
C GLU A 212 14.26 -5.67 14.85
N GLY A 213 13.69 -4.47 14.83
CA GLY A 213 14.09 -3.33 15.65
C GLY A 213 15.03 -2.36 14.93
N PRO A 214 15.37 -1.21 15.54
CA PRO A 214 16.12 -0.15 14.88
C PRO A 214 17.46 -0.63 14.32
N GLU A 215 17.68 -0.44 13.01
CA GLU A 215 18.88 -0.92 12.30
C GLU A 215 19.09 -2.45 12.39
N GLY A 216 18.02 -3.23 12.58
CA GLY A 216 18.07 -4.68 12.77
C GLY A 216 18.52 -5.11 14.18
N ASN A 217 18.63 -4.19 15.13
CA ASN A 217 18.94 -4.53 16.52
C ASN A 217 17.65 -4.84 17.30
N PRO A 218 17.49 -6.04 17.89
CA PRO A 218 16.27 -6.48 18.58
C PRO A 218 16.13 -5.87 19.98
N ASP A 219 16.18 -4.55 20.07
CA ASP A 219 15.87 -3.78 21.27
C ASP A 219 14.39 -3.35 21.25
N PRO A 220 13.51 -3.98 22.07
CA PRO A 220 12.09 -3.67 22.08
C PRO A 220 11.78 -2.27 22.61
N VAL A 221 12.61 -1.72 23.50
CA VAL A 221 12.41 -0.37 24.05
C VAL A 221 12.75 0.67 22.99
N ALA A 222 13.82 0.45 22.23
CA ALA A 222 14.17 1.31 21.10
C ALA A 222 13.14 1.19 19.96
N SER A 223 12.67 -0.03 19.66
CA SER A 223 11.59 -0.27 18.70
C SER A 223 10.31 0.46 19.08
N ALA A 224 9.88 0.39 20.35
CA ALA A 224 8.68 1.09 20.82
C ALA A 224 8.74 2.61 20.63
N LYS A 225 9.93 3.24 20.73
CA LYS A 225 10.11 4.66 20.43
C LYS A 225 9.87 4.97 18.96
N GLN A 226 10.43 4.15 18.07
CA GLN A 226 10.24 4.29 16.63
C GLN A 226 8.80 4.00 16.20
N ILE A 227 8.15 2.97 16.78
CA ILE A 227 6.74 2.65 16.54
C ILE A 227 5.86 3.85 16.86
N ARG A 228 6.02 4.45 18.05
CA ARG A 228 5.25 5.62 18.46
C ARG A 228 5.41 6.78 17.46
N VAL A 229 6.65 7.13 17.10
CA VAL A 229 6.91 8.23 16.16
C VAL A 229 6.32 7.94 14.78
N ALA A 230 6.47 6.72 14.26
CA ALA A 230 5.95 6.34 12.95
C ALA A 230 4.42 6.42 12.92
N PHE A 231 3.74 5.78 13.87
CA PHE A 231 2.28 5.75 13.95
C PHE A 231 1.67 7.12 14.22
N GLU A 232 2.28 7.95 15.08
CA GLU A 232 1.86 9.33 15.31
C GLU A 232 1.85 10.13 14.00
N ARG A 233 2.90 9.95 13.17
CA ARG A 233 2.99 10.59 11.85
C ARG A 233 2.03 10.01 10.81
N MET A 234 1.34 8.93 11.13
CA MET A 234 0.25 8.36 10.34
C MET A 234 -1.13 8.61 10.96
N GLY A 235 -1.20 9.46 11.99
CA GLY A 235 -2.44 9.91 12.61
C GLY A 235 -3.00 8.95 13.66
N MET A 236 -2.16 8.08 14.23
CA MET A 236 -2.56 7.14 15.28
C MET A 236 -1.92 7.52 16.61
N ASN A 237 -2.70 7.54 17.68
CA ASN A 237 -2.20 7.70 19.05
C ASN A 237 -1.73 6.35 19.65
N ASP A 238 -1.27 6.35 20.90
CA ASP A 238 -0.76 5.15 21.58
C ASP A 238 -1.82 4.02 21.68
N GLU A 239 -3.07 4.35 22.02
CA GLU A 239 -4.16 3.36 22.15
C GLU A 239 -4.50 2.75 20.79
N GLU A 240 -4.66 3.58 19.76
CA GLU A 240 -4.94 3.14 18.39
C GLU A 240 -3.80 2.27 17.85
N THR A 241 -2.55 2.66 18.12
CA THR A 241 -1.36 1.91 17.72
C THR A 241 -1.34 0.51 18.32
N VAL A 242 -1.57 0.40 19.63
CA VAL A 242 -1.64 -0.89 20.32
C VAL A 242 -2.79 -1.73 19.77
N ALA A 243 -3.98 -1.14 19.59
CA ALA A 243 -5.15 -1.84 19.06
C ALA A 243 -4.91 -2.36 17.63
N LEU A 244 -4.29 -1.57 16.76
CA LEU A 244 -3.98 -1.95 15.38
C LEU A 244 -2.93 -3.06 15.31
N VAL A 245 -1.82 -2.93 16.03
CA VAL A 245 -0.74 -3.93 16.02
C VAL A 245 -1.21 -5.25 16.63
N ALA A 246 -1.83 -5.22 17.81
CA ALA A 246 -2.34 -6.44 18.46
C ALA A 246 -3.49 -7.06 17.67
N GLY A 247 -4.43 -6.24 17.17
CA GLY A 247 -5.57 -6.72 16.39
C GLY A 247 -5.16 -7.31 15.05
N GLY A 248 -4.17 -6.71 14.36
CA GLY A 248 -3.62 -7.24 13.12
C GLY A 248 -2.87 -8.56 13.33
N HIS A 249 -1.97 -8.61 14.30
CA HIS A 249 -1.17 -9.80 14.61
C HIS A 249 -1.94 -10.93 15.31
N ALA A 250 -3.21 -10.73 15.64
CA ALA A 250 -4.09 -11.83 16.05
C ALA A 250 -4.42 -12.80 14.90
N PHE A 251 -4.09 -12.43 13.65
CA PHE A 251 -4.37 -13.20 12.45
C PHE A 251 -3.09 -13.50 11.66
N GLY A 252 -3.02 -14.70 11.09
CA GLY A 252 -1.95 -15.09 10.18
C GLY A 252 -0.68 -15.54 10.87
N LYS A 253 0.46 -15.32 10.21
CA LYS A 253 1.80 -15.76 10.57
C LYS A 253 2.85 -14.98 9.78
#